data_AF-A0A2Z5WWJ8-F1
#
_entry.id   AF-A0A2Z5WWJ8-F1
#
_cell.length_a   1.000
_cell.length_b   1.000
_cell.length_c   1.000
_cell.angle_alpha   90.00
_cell.angle_beta   90.00
_cell.angle_gamma   90.00
#
_symmetry.space_group_name_H-M   'P 1'
#
loop_
_entity.id
_entity.type
_entity.pdbx_description
1 polymer ?
#
loop_
_entity_poly.entity_id
_entity_poly.type
_entity_poly.pdbx_seq_one_letter_code
_entity_poly.pdbx_strand_id
1 'polypeptide(L)' 'MTLAEVIPAARRLTAIEKLKLIRVLVEDLDIAEDIAPIEPFKTYDLTTPYDMFGAGTILMEALKQTDTAHQ' A
#
# COMPACT_ATOMS: atom_id res chain seq x y z
N MET A 1 -10.38 14.12 -18.28
CA MET A 1 -9.03 14.62 -17.96
C MET A 1 -8.02 13.69 -18.60
N THR A 2 -6.94 14.24 -19.14
CA THR A 2 -5.84 13.46 -19.72
C THR A 2 -4.67 13.39 -18.73
N LEU A 3 -3.81 12.38 -18.87
CA LEU A 3 -2.56 12.28 -18.07
C LEU A 3 -1.69 13.54 -18.20
N ALA A 4 -1.68 14.16 -19.39
CA ALA A 4 -0.97 15.40 -19.65
C ALA A 4 -1.49 16.58 -18.80
N GLU A 5 -2.76 16.58 -18.43
CA GLU A 5 -3.37 17.60 -17.56
C GLU A 5 -3.15 17.30 -16.08
N VAL A 6 -3.05 16.03 -15.69
CA VAL A 6 -2.90 15.59 -14.29
C VAL A 6 -1.46 15.72 -13.78
N ILE A 7 -0.47 15.40 -14.62
CA ILE A 7 0.96 15.43 -14.21
C ILE A 7 1.41 16.79 -13.68
N PRO A 8 1.10 17.93 -14.32
CA PRO A 8 1.46 19.24 -13.79
C PRO A 8 0.83 19.54 -12.42
N ALA A 9 -0.40 19.10 -12.19
CA ALA A 9 -1.08 19.27 -10.91
C ALA A 9 -0.42 18.40 -9.82
N ALA A 10 -0.14 17.13 -10.12
CA ALA A 10 0.55 16.22 -9.21
C ALA A 10 1.95 16.72 -8.81
N ARG A 11 2.66 17.40 -9.71
CA ARG A 11 3.98 17.99 -9.41
C ARG A 11 3.93 19.12 -8.39
N ARG A 12 2.83 19.88 -8.34
CA ARG A 12 2.62 21.02 -7.43
C ARG A 12 2.26 20.61 -6.00
N LEU A 13 1.88 19.35 -5.80
CA LEU A 13 1.57 18.80 -4.48
C LEU A 13 2.80 18.84 -3.55
N THR A 14 2.53 19.02 -2.26
CA THR A 14 3.52 18.84 -1.19
C THR A 14 3.95 17.38 -1.11
N ALA A 15 5.05 17.10 -0.39
CA ALA A 15 5.55 15.73 -0.23
C ALA A 15 4.49 14.79 0.39
N ILE A 16 3.76 15.26 1.42
CA ILE A 16 2.72 14.49 2.09
C ILE A 16 1.55 14.21 1.14
N GLU A 17 1.12 15.20 0.35
CA GLU A 17 0.02 15.02 -0.60
C GLU A 17 0.41 14.08 -1.75
N LYS A 18 1.66 14.10 -2.20
CA LYS A 18 2.15 13.12 -3.19
C LYS A 18 2.08 11.70 -2.65
N LEU A 19 2.48 11.48 -1.40
CA LEU A 19 2.37 10.17 -0.76
C LEU A 19 0.91 9.70 -0.65
N LYS A 20 -0.01 10.60 -0.30
CA LYS A 20 -1.45 10.29 -0.30
C LYS A 20 -1.98 9.95 -1.69
N LEU A 21 -1.59 10.73 -2.70
CA LEU A 21 -1.98 10.46 -4.08
C LEU A 21 -1.47 9.09 -4.57
N ILE A 22 -0.20 8.77 -4.29
CA ILE A 22 0.37 7.45 -4.62
C ILE A 22 -0.45 6.34 -3.95
N ARG A 23 -0.80 6.50 -2.67
CA ARG A 23 -1.59 5.50 -1.94
C ARG A 23 -2.96 5.25 -2.56
N VAL A 24 -3.70 6.32 -2.89
CA VAL A 24 -5.00 6.20 -3.57
C VAL A 24 -4.86 5.51 -4.91
N LEU A 25 -3.83 5.86 -5.69
CA LEU A 25 -3.59 5.23 -7.00
C LEU A 25 -3.21 3.75 -6.88
N VAL A 26 -2.48 3.35 -5.83
CA VAL A 26 -2.18 1.93 -5.57
C VAL A 26 -3.45 1.20 -5.15
N GLU A 27 -4.26 1.77 -4.26
CA GLU A 27 -5.53 1.18 -3.83
C GLU A 27 -6.48 0.95 -5.03
N ASP A 28 -6.57 1.91 -5.97
CA ASP A 28 -7.36 1.76 -7.20
C ASP A 28 -6.83 0.64 -8.12
N LEU A 29 -5.51 0.37 -8.11
CA LEU A 29 -4.89 -0.72 -8.88
C LEU A 29 -5.10 -2.07 -8.19
N ASP A 30 -5.00 -2.13 -6.86
CA ASP A 30 -5.20 -3.36 -6.09
C ASP A 30 -6.65 -3.87 -6.18
N ILE A 31 -7.64 -2.97 -6.31
CA ILE A 31 -9.05 -3.33 -6.50
C ILE A 31 -9.29 -3.99 -7.88
N ALA A 32 -8.43 -3.72 -8.87
CA ALA A 32 -8.57 -4.22 -10.22
C ALA A 32 -7.91 -5.58 -10.45
N GLU A 33 -7.10 -6.08 -9.51
CA GLU A 33 -6.49 -7.40 -9.61
C GLU A 33 -7.42 -8.49 -9.08
N ASP A 34 -7.62 -9.53 -9.89
CA ASP A 34 -8.19 -10.80 -9.42
C ASP A 34 -7.16 -11.43 -8.49
N ILE A 35 -7.30 -11.17 -7.19
CA ILE A 35 -6.46 -11.73 -6.12
C ILE A 35 -6.76 -13.23 -6.00
N ALA A 36 -6.28 -13.99 -6.98
CA ALA A 36 -6.26 -15.43 -6.94
C ALA A 36 -5.42 -15.87 -5.73
N PRO A 37 -5.80 -16.98 -5.06
CA PRO A 37 -5.02 -17.50 -3.96
C PRO A 37 -3.58 -17.78 -4.39
N ILE A 38 -2.64 -17.56 -3.45
CA ILE A 38 -1.22 -17.91 -3.61
C ILE A 38 -1.12 -19.35 -4.13
N GLU A 39 -0.47 -19.52 -5.29
CA GLU A 39 -0.34 -20.82 -5.94
C GLU A 39 0.61 -21.72 -5.14
N PRO A 40 0.26 -23.00 -4.91
CA PRO A 40 1.17 -23.95 -4.28
C PRO A 40 2.48 -24.07 -5.07
N PHE A 41 3.60 -24.09 -4.35
CA PHE A 41 4.95 -24.25 -4.92
C PHE A 41 5.45 -23.11 -5.83
N LYS A 42 4.72 -21.99 -5.92
CA LYS A 42 5.19 -20.81 -6.65
C LYS A 42 6.07 -19.95 -5.74
N THR A 43 7.21 -19.51 -6.27
CA THR A 43 8.09 -18.53 -5.61
C THR A 43 7.61 -17.13 -5.95
N TYR A 44 7.39 -16.31 -4.92
CA TYR A 44 6.99 -14.92 -5.06
C TYR A 44 8.12 -14.01 -4.58
N ASP A 45 8.62 -13.16 -5.46
CA ASP A 45 9.62 -12.14 -5.12
C ASP A 45 8.92 -10.95 -4.46
N LEU A 46 8.57 -11.11 -3.19
CA LEU A 46 8.02 -10.02 -2.39
C LEU A 46 9.14 -9.06 -2.05
N THR A 47 8.96 -7.79 -2.40
CA THR A 47 9.88 -6.74 -1.97
C THR A 47 9.74 -6.62 -0.46
N THR A 48 10.67 -7.21 0.28
CA THR A 48 10.76 -6.92 1.70
C THR A 48 11.37 -5.53 1.83
N PRO A 49 10.74 -4.65 2.59
CA PRO A 49 11.31 -3.34 2.84
C PRO A 49 12.59 -3.53 3.67
N TYR A 50 13.71 -3.10 3.08
CA TYR A 50 15.06 -3.23 3.63
C TYR A 50 15.17 -2.52 4.99
N ASP A 51 15.95 -3.08 5.93
CA ASP A 51 16.16 -2.56 7.30
C ASP A 51 14.89 -2.33 8.15
N MET A 52 13.74 -2.90 7.78
CA MET A 52 12.51 -2.80 8.58
C MET A 52 12.43 -3.90 9.66
N PHE A 53 13.48 -4.04 10.45
CA PHE A 53 13.53 -4.96 11.59
C PHE A 53 12.44 -4.62 12.61
N GLY A 54 11.72 -5.63 13.09
CA GLY A 54 10.67 -5.45 14.10
C GLY A 54 9.38 -4.80 13.59
N ALA A 55 9.30 -4.40 12.31
CA ALA A 55 8.06 -3.88 11.73
C ALA A 55 6.90 -4.87 11.83
N GLY A 56 7.19 -6.17 11.69
CA GLY A 56 6.22 -7.24 11.91
C GLY A 56 5.66 -7.26 13.33
N THR A 57 6.49 -7.03 14.35
CA THR A 57 6.05 -6.97 15.75
C THR A 57 5.12 -5.79 15.99
N ILE A 58 5.51 -4.59 15.53
CA ILE A 58 4.70 -3.37 15.68
C ILE A 58 3.36 -3.53 14.96
N LEU A 59 3.36 -4.12 13.76
CA LEU A 59 2.12 -4.40 13.02
C LEU A 59 1.19 -5.34 13.82
N MET A 60 1.74 -6.42 14.38
CA MET A 60 0.96 -7.38 15.17
C MET A 60 0.38 -6.76 16.45
N GLU A 61 1.11 -5.84 17.09
CA GLU A 61 0.61 -5.10 18.26
C GLU A 61 -0.53 -4.15 17.89
N ALA A 62 -0.38 -3.40 16.79
CA ALA A 62 -1.40 -2.48 16.30
C ALA A 62 -2.69 -3.22 15.90
N LEU A 63 -2.57 -4.36 15.22
CA LEU A 63 -3.74 -5.16 14.81
C LEU A 63 -4.52 -5.67 16.02
N LYS A 64 -3.85 -6.17 17.06
CA LYS A 64 -4.51 -6.61 18.31
C LYS A 64 -5.30 -5.48 18.97
N GLN A 65 -4.77 -4.26 18.98
CA GLN A 65 -5.46 -3.09 19.54
C GLN A 65 -6.72 -2.72 18.74
N THR A 66 -6.68 -2.92 17.42
CA THR A 66 -7.80 -2.60 16.52
C THR A 66 -8.95 -3.61 16.66
N ASP A 67 -8.60 -4.87 16.88
CA ASP A 67 -9.55 -5.98 17.09
C ASP A 67 -10.28 -5.83 18.44
N THR A 68 -9.57 -5.41 19.49
CA THR A 68 -10.18 -5.06 20.79
C THR A 68 -11.04 -3.80 20.76
N ALA A 69 -10.89 -2.94 19.75
CA ALA A 69 -11.72 -1.75 19.58
C ALA A 69 -13.00 -2.03 18.76
N HIS A 70 -13.12 -3.22 18.17
CA HIS A 70 -14.29 -3.68 17.41
C HIS A 70 -15.13 -4.73 18.17
N GLN A 71 -14.84 -4.97 19.46
CA GLN A 71 -15.70 -5.70 20.41
C GLN A 71 -16.38 -4.73 21.38
#